data_AF-A0A0M6YFV7-F1
#
_entry.id   AF-A0A0M6YFV7-F1
#
_cell.length_a   1.000
_cell.length_b   1.000
_cell.length_c   1.000
_cell.angle_alpha   90.00
_cell.angle_beta   90.00
_cell.angle_gamma   90.00
#
_symmetry.space_group_name_H-M   'P 1'
#
loop_
_entity.id
_entity.type
_entity.pdbx_description
1 polymer ?
#
loop_
_entity_poly.entity_id
_entity_poly.type
_entity_poly.pdbx_seq_one_letter_code
_entity_poly.pdbx_strand_id
1 'polypeptide(L)'
;MPEKLATCCYCGRRSALRMADHTLVCGSCGAPLRNMKPLRPAHAQAIASHPADPRPHKMPRPKPMKRRKKRKSVWKKLADRVEDVWDEIEDIFD
;
A
#
# COMPACT_ATOMS: atom_id res chain seq x y z
N MET A 1 -10.65 37.55 -11.00
CA MET A 1 -10.66 36.72 -12.23
C MET A 1 -9.99 35.39 -11.87
N PRO A 2 -10.58 34.22 -12.15
CA PRO A 2 -9.96 32.95 -11.81
C PRO A 2 -8.65 32.79 -12.60
N GLU A 3 -7.52 32.71 -11.90
CA GLU A 3 -6.23 32.40 -12.52
C GLU A 3 -6.27 30.96 -13.04
N LYS A 4 -6.11 30.78 -14.36
CA LYS A 4 -6.07 29.45 -14.96
C LYS A 4 -4.73 28.79 -14.63
N LEU A 5 -4.76 27.92 -13.63
CA LEU A 5 -3.63 27.08 -13.23
C LEU A 5 -3.46 25.92 -14.21
N ALA A 6 -2.21 25.65 -14.60
CA ALA A 6 -1.85 24.47 -15.40
C ALA A 6 -0.61 23.79 -14.82
N THR A 7 -0.42 22.52 -15.17
CA THR A 7 0.79 21.76 -14.86
C THR A 7 1.80 21.93 -15.99
N CYS A 8 3.00 22.40 -15.68
CA CYS A 8 4.07 22.55 -16.66
C CYS A 8 4.64 21.18 -17.06
N CYS A 9 4.66 20.87 -18.36
CA CYS A 9 5.25 19.62 -18.87
C CYS A 9 6.77 19.53 -18.69
N TYR A 10 7.46 20.66 -18.48
CA TYR A 10 8.91 20.67 -18.29
C TYR A 10 9.31 20.44 -16.84
N CYS A 11 8.74 21.19 -15.90
CA CYS A 11 9.15 21.14 -14.49
C CYS A 11 8.15 20.42 -13.57
N GLY A 12 7.01 19.96 -14.08
CA GLY A 12 5.98 19.23 -13.33
C GLY A 12 5.22 20.06 -12.30
N ARG A 13 5.56 21.33 -12.08
CA ARG A 13 4.86 22.20 -11.12
C ARG A 13 3.54 22.69 -11.68
N ARG A 14 2.55 22.79 -10.78
CA ARG A 14 1.29 23.48 -11.02
C ARG A 14 1.49 24.97 -10.75
N SER A 15 1.39 25.80 -11.77
CA SER A 15 1.66 27.24 -11.67
C SER A 15 0.66 28.07 -12.46
N ALA A 16 0.48 29.33 -12.09
CA ALA A 16 -0.15 30.32 -12.94
C ALA A 16 0.72 30.55 -14.19
N LEU A 17 0.06 30.76 -15.33
CA LEU A 17 0.72 31.00 -16.60
C LEU A 17 0.80 32.51 -16.85
N ARG A 18 1.94 32.97 -17.37
CA ARG A 18 2.18 34.38 -17.69
C ARG A 18 2.41 34.55 -19.19
N MET A 19 2.10 35.72 -19.73
CA MET A 19 2.44 36.05 -21.12
C MET A 19 3.83 36.69 -21.14
N ALA A 20 4.71 36.21 -22.02
CA ALA A 20 5.97 36.85 -22.36
C ALA A 20 6.22 36.68 -23.86
N ASP A 21 6.52 37.78 -24.55
CA ASP A 21 6.85 37.80 -25.98
C ASP A 21 5.85 37.03 -26.86
N HIS A 22 4.55 37.32 -26.68
CA HIS A 22 3.43 36.64 -27.36
C HIS A 22 3.32 35.12 -27.11
N THR A 23 4.12 34.58 -26.21
CA THR A 23 4.08 33.18 -25.80
C THR A 23 3.61 33.04 -24.36
N LEU A 24 3.02 31.89 -24.08
CA LEU A 24 2.57 31.55 -22.74
C LEU A 24 3.72 30.87 -22.01
N VAL A 25 4.08 31.33 -20.81
CA VAL A 25 5.28 30.90 -20.09
C VAL A 25 4.93 30.39 -18.69
N CYS A 26 5.62 29.33 -18.25
CA CYS A 26 5.51 28.83 -16.89
C CYS A 26 6.09 29.82 -15.88
N GLY A 27 5.30 30.28 -14.90
CA GLY A 27 5.76 31.21 -13.87
C GLY A 27 6.84 30.66 -12.92
N SER A 28 7.08 29.34 -12.91
CA SER A 28 8.07 28.70 -12.03
C SER A 28 9.44 28.49 -12.69
N CYS A 29 9.47 28.05 -13.95
CA CYS A 29 10.73 27.70 -14.65
C CYS A 29 11.00 28.52 -15.92
N GLY A 30 10.08 29.38 -16.33
CA GLY A 30 10.27 30.21 -17.53
C GLY A 30 10.14 29.46 -18.86
N ALA A 31 9.76 28.18 -18.86
CA ALA A 31 9.65 27.42 -20.10
C ALA A 31 8.48 27.93 -20.98
N PRO A 32 8.68 28.08 -22.30
CA PRO A 32 7.63 28.45 -23.23
C PRO A 32 6.66 27.28 -23.47
N LEU A 33 5.38 27.52 -23.28
CA LEU A 33 4.29 26.56 -23.40
C LEU A 33 3.57 26.79 -24.73
N ARG A 34 3.93 25.99 -25.74
CA ARG A 34 3.30 26.04 -27.07
C ARG A 34 2.20 24.98 -27.25
N ASN A 35 2.35 23.82 -26.62
CA ASN A 35 1.43 22.69 -26.73
C ASN A 35 0.88 22.30 -25.36
N MET A 36 -0.34 22.74 -25.05
CA MET A 36 -1.02 22.37 -23.80
C MET A 36 -1.99 21.23 -24.06
N LYS A 37 -1.90 20.18 -23.25
CA LYS A 37 -2.92 19.11 -23.25
C LYS A 37 -4.11 19.58 -22.40
N PRO A 38 -5.34 19.64 -22.97
CA PRO A 38 -6.51 19.93 -22.15
C PRO A 38 -6.72 18.80 -21.14
N LEU A 39 -6.93 19.17 -19.88
CA LEU A 39 -7.32 18.22 -18.84
C LEU A 39 -8.76 17.78 -19.12
N ARG A 40 -8.99 16.46 -19.17
CA ARG A 40 -10.34 15.90 -19.38
C ARG A 40 -11.17 16.19 -18.12
N PRO A 41 -12.34 16.85 -18.24
CA PRO A 41 -13.15 17.21 -17.07
C PRO A 41 -13.62 15.97 -16.30
N ALA A 42 -13.88 14.86 -16.99
CA ALA A 42 -14.26 13.59 -16.36
C ALA A 42 -13.21 13.06 -15.36
N HIS A 43 -11.91 13.22 -15.64
CA HIS A 43 -10.85 12.82 -14.71
C HIS A 43 -10.72 13.78 -13.53
N ALA A 44 -10.98 15.08 -13.75
CA ALA A 44 -10.94 16.08 -12.68
C ALA A 44 -12.12 15.90 -11.70
N GLN A 45 -13.30 15.57 -12.23
CA GLN A 45 -14.49 15.26 -11.43
C GLN A 45 -14.32 13.95 -10.67
N ALA A 46 -13.75 12.90 -11.27
CA ALA A 46 -13.51 11.64 -10.55
C ALA A 46 -12.72 11.84 -9.24
N ILE A 47 -11.72 12.73 -9.22
CA ILE A 47 -10.94 13.06 -8.02
C ILE A 47 -11.74 13.92 -7.05
N ALA A 48 -12.53 14.89 -7.54
CA ALA A 48 -13.35 15.78 -6.69
C ALA A 48 -14.60 15.09 -6.11
N SER A 49 -15.12 14.07 -6.80
CA SER A 49 -16.30 13.28 -6.42
C SER A 49 -15.98 12.18 -5.42
N HIS A 50 -14.70 11.88 -5.18
CA HIS A 50 -14.35 11.17 -3.97
C HIS A 50 -14.54 12.15 -2.81
N PRO A 51 -15.53 11.94 -1.91
CA PRO A 51 -15.53 12.68 -0.67
C PRO A 51 -14.15 12.45 -0.05
N ALA A 52 -13.38 13.52 0.12
CA ALA A 52 -12.19 13.48 0.94
C ALA A 52 -12.70 13.11 2.32
N ASP A 53 -12.73 11.80 2.62
CA ASP A 53 -13.21 11.31 3.90
C ASP A 53 -12.30 11.97 4.93
N PRO A 54 -12.82 12.91 5.76
CA PRO A 54 -11.99 13.60 6.74
C PRO A 54 -11.51 12.61 7.82
N ARG A 55 -12.04 11.39 7.82
CA ARG A 55 -11.59 10.33 8.70
C ARG A 55 -10.20 9.89 8.25
N PRO A 56 -9.20 9.89 9.15
CA PRO A 56 -7.90 9.32 8.84
C PRO A 56 -8.13 7.89 8.32
N HIS A 57 -7.56 7.57 7.16
CA HIS A 57 -7.55 6.21 6.64
C HIS A 57 -7.05 5.30 7.75
N LYS A 58 -7.96 4.55 8.38
CA LYS A 58 -7.60 3.59 9.41
C LYS A 58 -6.73 2.56 8.71
N MET A 59 -5.42 2.61 8.97
CA MET A 59 -4.53 1.55 8.53
C MET A 59 -5.16 0.22 8.96
N PRO A 60 -5.27 -0.76 8.05
CA PRO A 60 -5.87 -2.04 8.38
C PRO A 60 -5.10 -2.62 9.55
N ARG A 61 -5.81 -2.84 10.66
CA ARG A 61 -5.23 -3.48 11.84
C ARG A 61 -4.67 -4.83 11.42
N PRO A 62 -3.46 -5.21 11.85
CA PRO A 62 -2.89 -6.50 11.50
C PRO A 62 -3.88 -7.61 11.89
N LYS A 63 -4.20 -8.48 10.93
CA LYS A 63 -5.13 -9.60 11.13
C LYS A 63 -4.56 -10.48 12.25
N PRO A 64 -5.40 -11.01 13.17
CA PRO A 64 -4.92 -11.87 14.25
C PRO A 64 -4.25 -13.11 13.64
N MET A 65 -2.97 -13.31 13.97
CA MET A 65 -2.21 -14.46 13.51
C MET A 65 -2.85 -15.72 14.09
N LYS A 66 -3.31 -16.64 13.22
CA LYS A 66 -3.88 -17.91 13.66
C LYS A 66 -2.84 -18.64 14.50
N ARG A 67 -3.20 -18.99 15.74
CA ARG A 67 -2.32 -19.74 16.65
C ARG A 67 -1.97 -21.07 15.97
N ARG A 68 -0.69 -21.29 15.70
CA ARG A 68 -0.18 -22.57 15.16
C ARG A 68 -0.57 -23.68 16.14
N LYS A 69 -1.27 -24.72 15.65
CA LYS A 69 -1.56 -25.93 16.44
C LYS A 69 -0.23 -26.47 16.97
N LYS A 70 -0.13 -26.64 18.30
CA LYS A 70 1.02 -27.29 18.93
C LYS A 70 1.17 -28.67 18.32
N ARG A 71 2.30 -28.94 17.66
CA ARG A 71 2.66 -30.29 17.23
C ARG A 71 2.74 -31.14 18.48
N LYS A 72 2.00 -32.27 18.51
CA LYS A 72 2.08 -33.24 19.61
C LYS A 72 3.56 -33.65 19.74
N SER A 73 4.10 -33.58 20.95
CA SER A 73 5.53 -33.79 21.17
C SER A 73 5.88 -35.22 20.78
N VAL A 74 6.96 -35.35 20.00
CA VAL A 74 7.51 -36.64 19.58
C VAL A 74 7.94 -37.47 20.79
N TRP A 75 8.31 -36.79 21.88
CA TRP A 75 8.60 -37.35 23.20
C TRP A 75 7.48 -38.19 23.78
N LYS A 76 6.21 -37.80 23.59
CA LYS A 76 5.10 -38.60 24.10
C LYS A 76 4.99 -39.96 23.39
N LYS A 77 5.24 -39.97 22.08
CA LYS A 77 5.29 -41.22 21.29
C LYS A 77 6.51 -42.09 21.60
N LEU A 78 7.60 -41.48 22.06
CA LEU A 78 8.81 -42.22 22.45
C LEU A 78 8.60 -42.86 23.83
N ALA A 79 7.97 -42.15 24.76
CA ALA A 79 7.60 -42.69 26.07
C ALA A 79 6.63 -43.87 25.95
N ASP A 80 5.56 -43.72 25.16
CA ASP A 80 4.58 -44.80 24.94
C ASP A 80 5.28 -46.08 24.39
N ARG A 81 6.25 -45.94 23.47
CA ARG A 81 7.00 -47.09 22.95
C ARG A 81 8.01 -47.71 23.91
N VAL A 82 8.52 -46.93 24.86
CA VAL A 82 9.47 -47.43 25.86
C VAL A 82 8.72 -48.15 26.97
N GLU A 83 7.51 -47.70 27.34
CA GLU A 83 6.62 -48.42 28.24
C GLU A 83 6.21 -49.78 27.65
N ASP A 84 5.77 -49.83 26.38
CA ASP A 84 5.41 -51.10 25.72
C ASP A 84 6.58 -52.12 25.72
N VAL A 85 7.82 -51.64 25.52
CA VAL A 85 9.02 -52.51 25.52
C VAL A 85 9.45 -52.87 26.94
N TRP A 86 9.20 -52.01 27.92
CA TRP A 86 9.54 -52.27 29.32
C TRP A 86 8.61 -53.30 29.94
N ASP A 87 7.30 -53.23 29.66
CA ASP A 87 6.32 -54.22 30.11
C ASP A 87 6.63 -55.62 29.57
N GLU A 88 7.09 -55.73 28.32
CA GLU A 88 7.46 -57.02 27.71
C GLU A 88 8.83 -57.55 28.18
N ILE A 89 9.70 -56.68 28.72
CA ILE A 89 10.97 -57.07 29.35
C ILE A 89 10.75 -57.52 30.80
N GLU A 90 9.79 -56.94 31.52
CA GLU A 90 9.48 -57.31 32.90
C GLU A 90 8.83 -58.70 33.00
N ASP A 91 8.18 -59.18 31.92
CA ASP A 91 7.65 -60.55 31.79
C ASP A 91 8.74 -61.60 31.41
N ILE A 92 9.94 -61.16 31.00
CA ILE A 92 11.06 -62.03 30.57
C ILE A 92 12.12 -62.26 31.66
N PHE A 93 12.07 -61.49 32.74
CA PHE A 93 13.00 -61.54 33.87
C PHE A 93 12.41 -62.17 35.15
N ASP A 94 11.45 -63.10 35.00
CA ASP A 94 11.15 -64.18 35.97
C ASP A 94 11.64 -65.54 35.43
#